data_AF-A0A0F9LAJ9-F1
#
_entry.id   AF-A0A0F9LAJ9-F1
#
_cell.length_a   1.000
_cell.length_b   1.000
_cell.length_c   1.000
_cell.angle_alpha   90.00
_cell.angle_beta   90.00
_cell.angle_gamma   90.00
#
_symmetry.space_group_name_H-M   'P 1'
#
loop_
_entity.id
_entity.type
_entity.pdbx_description
1 polymer ?
#
loop_
_entity_poly.entity_id
_entity_poly.type
_entity_poly.pdbx_seq_one_letter_code
_entity_poly.pdbx_strand_id
1 'polypeptide(L)'
;LAPDLPQTEDLVKSGAVCIAYETVTDSRGGLPLLAPMSEVAGRMSIQAGAQALEKSNHGRGMLLGGVPGVEPAKVVVIGGGMVGRSAAQMAVGLGADVVVLDRNIDVLRALDAQFGNKVKAIYSTADALEKHVLEADLVIGGVLIPGAAAPKLVTAEHIKAMKPGSAIVDVAIDQGGCIATSKATTHADPTFIVDDVVHYCVANMPGAVPRTSTFALNNATLPFIINLANKGYKKALLDDANFLKGLNVIKGQVTYKEVAEAFNMPYVDPRTAVENA
;
A
#
# COMPACT_ATOMS: atom_id res chain seq x y z
N LEU A 1 -9.15 -1.44 4.08
CA LEU A 1 -9.24 -2.80 3.51
C LEU A 1 -10.42 -2.86 2.55
N ALA A 2 -10.47 -3.82 1.61
CA ALA A 2 -11.72 -4.09 0.91
C ALA A 2 -12.77 -4.53 1.95
N PRO A 3 -14.03 -4.09 1.84
CA PRO A 3 -15.03 -4.44 2.84
C PRO A 3 -15.26 -5.96 2.82
N ASP A 4 -15.31 -6.60 3.99
CA ASP A 4 -15.62 -8.01 4.19
C ASP A 4 -17.03 -8.16 4.77
N LEU A 5 -17.93 -8.85 4.05
CA LEU A 5 -19.36 -8.89 4.39
C LEU A 5 -19.61 -9.64 5.72
N PRO A 6 -19.08 -10.85 5.94
CA PRO A 6 -19.22 -11.54 7.22
C PRO A 6 -18.73 -10.71 8.41
N GLN A 7 -17.53 -10.12 8.32
CA GLN A 7 -17.02 -9.25 9.39
C GLN A 7 -17.94 -8.04 9.63
N THR A 8 -18.43 -7.39 8.56
CA THR A 8 -19.32 -6.23 8.68
C THR A 8 -20.62 -6.60 9.40
N GLU A 9 -21.23 -7.73 9.03
CA GLU A 9 -22.43 -8.23 9.70
C GLU A 9 -22.20 -8.53 11.18
N ASP A 10 -21.06 -9.14 11.54
CA ASP A 10 -20.73 -9.45 12.93
C ASP A 10 -20.55 -8.18 13.77
N LEU A 11 -19.87 -7.17 13.22
CA LEU A 11 -19.71 -5.87 13.88
C LEU A 11 -21.06 -5.17 14.07
N VAL A 12 -21.93 -5.18 13.07
CA VAL A 12 -23.30 -4.65 13.15
C VAL A 12 -24.11 -5.37 14.22
N LYS A 13 -24.14 -6.71 14.20
CA LYS A 13 -24.88 -7.54 15.17
C LYS A 13 -24.39 -7.34 16.61
N SER A 14 -23.09 -7.07 16.80
CA SER A 14 -22.50 -6.85 18.13
C SER A 14 -22.96 -5.58 18.83
N GLY A 15 -23.46 -4.58 18.08
CA GLY A 15 -23.82 -3.27 18.62
C GLY A 15 -22.62 -2.42 19.06
N ALA A 16 -21.39 -2.83 18.76
CA ALA A 16 -20.17 -2.10 19.13
C ALA A 16 -20.06 -0.74 18.42
N VAL A 17 -19.15 0.09 18.93
CA VAL A 17 -18.69 1.32 18.27
C VAL A 17 -17.36 1.00 17.60
N CYS A 18 -17.35 0.94 16.28
CA CYS A 18 -16.20 0.50 15.48
C CYS A 18 -15.64 1.67 14.69
N ILE A 19 -14.38 2.02 14.99
CA ILE A 19 -13.63 3.07 14.32
C ILE A 19 -12.48 2.41 13.55
N ALA A 20 -12.44 2.59 12.23
CA ALA A 20 -11.45 1.97 11.36
C ALA A 20 -10.29 2.93 11.08
N TYR A 21 -9.05 2.50 11.35
CA TYR A 21 -7.86 3.33 11.22
C TYR A 21 -7.67 3.86 9.79
N GLU A 22 -7.93 3.04 8.78
CA GLU A 22 -7.73 3.39 7.38
C GLU A 22 -8.73 4.40 6.82
N THR A 23 -9.77 4.75 7.59
CA THR A 23 -10.79 5.74 7.20
C THR A 23 -10.68 7.04 7.99
N VAL A 24 -9.82 7.09 9.02
CA VAL A 24 -9.44 8.34 9.70
C VAL A 24 -8.61 9.19 8.73
N THR A 25 -9.01 10.44 8.54
CA THR A 25 -8.30 11.37 7.63
C THR A 25 -7.43 12.38 8.37
N ASP A 26 -6.69 13.23 7.66
CA ASP A 26 -6.10 14.46 8.18
C ASP A 26 -6.71 15.70 7.50
N SER A 27 -6.31 16.90 7.94
CA SER A 27 -6.76 18.18 7.37
C SER A 27 -6.33 18.41 5.92
N ARG A 28 -5.43 17.58 5.38
CA ARG A 28 -4.93 17.62 4.00
C ARG A 28 -5.51 16.49 3.15
N GLY A 29 -6.46 15.72 3.68
CA GLY A 29 -7.09 14.59 2.99
C GLY A 29 -6.24 13.31 2.95
N GLY A 30 -5.15 13.24 3.72
CA GLY A 30 -4.33 12.03 3.88
C GLY A 30 -4.94 11.04 4.88
N LEU A 31 -4.33 9.86 4.98
CA LEU A 31 -4.72 8.78 5.90
C LEU A 31 -3.63 8.57 6.97
N PRO A 32 -3.61 9.37 8.04
CA PRO A 32 -2.49 9.43 8.98
C PRO A 32 -2.23 8.11 9.72
N LEU A 33 -3.25 7.29 9.94
CA LEU A 33 -3.10 6.01 10.63
C LEU A 33 -2.70 4.86 9.70
N LEU A 34 -2.87 5.03 8.37
CA LEU A 34 -2.43 4.07 7.35
C LEU A 34 -1.02 4.38 6.84
N ALA A 35 -0.61 5.65 6.88
CA ALA A 35 0.69 6.11 6.39
C ALA A 35 1.88 5.32 6.97
N PRO A 36 1.98 5.03 8.29
CA PRO A 36 3.11 4.27 8.82
C PRO A 36 3.20 2.84 8.27
N MET A 37 2.06 2.19 8.05
CA MET A 37 2.03 0.84 7.47
C MET A 37 2.45 0.87 5.99
N SER A 38 2.06 1.92 5.26
CA SER A 38 2.49 2.16 3.89
C SER A 38 4.00 2.40 3.78
N GLU A 39 4.58 3.13 4.73
CA GLU A 39 6.02 3.35 4.80
C GLU A 39 6.79 2.05 5.06
N VAL A 40 6.33 1.25 6.03
CA VAL A 40 6.93 -0.05 6.33
C VAL A 40 6.84 -0.97 5.10
N ALA A 41 5.66 -1.10 4.50
CA ALA A 41 5.45 -1.94 3.33
C ALA A 41 6.32 -1.50 2.14
N GLY A 42 6.39 -0.20 1.86
CA GLY A 42 7.25 0.36 0.82
C GLY A 42 8.72 0.05 1.05
N ARG A 43 9.23 0.17 2.28
CA ARG A 43 10.63 -0.20 2.59
C ARG A 43 10.88 -1.70 2.46
N MET A 44 9.96 -2.52 2.97
CA MET A 44 10.06 -3.97 2.90
C MET A 44 9.95 -4.50 1.47
N SER A 45 9.24 -3.81 0.58
CA SER A 45 9.12 -4.20 -0.83
C SER A 45 10.49 -4.33 -1.51
N ILE A 46 11.45 -3.46 -1.15
CA ILE A 46 12.81 -3.54 -1.69
C ILE A 46 13.60 -4.69 -1.06
N GLN A 47 13.41 -4.98 0.22
CA GLN A 47 14.06 -6.12 0.87
C GLN A 47 13.55 -7.44 0.29
N ALA A 48 12.23 -7.59 0.17
CA ALA A 48 11.59 -8.73 -0.45
C ALA A 48 11.98 -8.86 -1.93
N GLY A 49 12.00 -7.76 -2.68
CA GLY A 49 12.42 -7.73 -4.08
C GLY A 49 13.89 -8.11 -4.27
N ALA A 50 14.78 -7.67 -3.39
CA ALA A 50 16.19 -8.08 -3.40
C ALA A 50 16.34 -9.59 -3.19
N GLN A 51 15.63 -10.16 -2.21
CA GLN A 51 15.62 -11.60 -1.98
C GLN A 51 15.03 -12.36 -3.17
N ALA A 52 13.90 -11.90 -3.73
CA ALA A 52 13.27 -12.50 -4.89
C ALA A 52 14.18 -12.50 -6.13
N LEU A 53 15.09 -11.52 -6.25
CA LEU A 53 16.08 -11.46 -7.30
C LEU A 53 17.26 -12.43 -7.14
N GLU A 54 17.47 -13.03 -5.97
CA GLU A 54 18.54 -14.00 -5.76
C GLU A 54 18.29 -15.28 -6.56
N LYS A 55 19.37 -15.89 -7.08
CA LYS A 55 19.25 -17.10 -7.90
C LYS A 55 18.71 -18.30 -7.12
N SER A 56 19.00 -18.37 -5.82
CA SER A 56 18.45 -19.33 -4.85
C SER A 56 16.93 -19.25 -4.74
N ASN A 57 16.35 -18.07 -5.01
CA ASN A 57 14.90 -17.82 -4.97
C ASN A 57 14.31 -17.73 -6.38
N HIS A 58 14.94 -18.40 -7.36
CA HIS A 58 14.55 -18.44 -8.78
C HIS A 58 14.65 -17.10 -9.53
N GLY A 59 15.14 -16.06 -8.88
CA GLY A 59 15.38 -14.77 -9.50
C GLY A 59 16.55 -14.77 -10.49
N ARG A 60 16.81 -13.59 -11.04
CA ARG A 60 17.82 -13.35 -12.07
C ARG A 60 19.25 -13.52 -11.57
N GLY A 61 19.47 -13.55 -10.26
CA GLY A 61 20.80 -13.57 -9.62
C GLY A 61 21.44 -12.20 -9.56
N MET A 62 20.64 -11.15 -9.32
CA MET A 62 21.09 -9.76 -9.37
C MET A 62 21.20 -9.16 -7.97
N LEU A 63 22.31 -8.46 -7.72
CA LEU A 63 22.45 -7.60 -6.55
C LEU A 63 21.94 -6.19 -6.91
N LEU A 64 21.04 -5.63 -6.10
CA LEU A 64 20.42 -4.33 -6.41
C LEU A 64 21.42 -3.22 -6.71
N GLY A 65 22.49 -3.10 -5.91
CA GLY A 65 23.50 -2.05 -6.07
C GLY A 65 24.61 -2.34 -7.07
N GLY A 66 24.68 -3.56 -7.61
CA GLY A 66 25.86 -4.02 -8.34
C GLY A 66 27.15 -3.89 -7.50
N VAL A 67 28.28 -3.78 -8.18
CA VAL A 67 29.61 -3.50 -7.61
C VAL A 67 30.43 -2.70 -8.64
N PRO A 68 31.55 -2.05 -8.29
CA PRO A 68 32.37 -1.37 -9.28
C PRO A 68 32.74 -2.27 -10.47
N GLY A 69 32.33 -1.86 -11.69
CA GLY A 69 32.50 -2.63 -12.93
C GLY A 69 31.32 -3.54 -13.31
N VAL A 70 30.27 -3.60 -12.50
CA VAL A 70 29.05 -4.39 -12.75
C VAL A 70 27.81 -3.50 -12.58
N GLU A 71 26.87 -3.59 -13.51
CA GLU A 71 25.66 -2.77 -13.49
C GLU A 71 24.76 -3.06 -12.27
N PRO A 72 24.13 -2.03 -11.68
CA PRO A 72 23.09 -2.22 -10.67
C PRO A 72 21.78 -2.73 -11.29
N ALA A 73 20.88 -3.27 -10.46
CA ALA A 73 19.56 -3.65 -10.92
C ALA A 73 18.69 -2.42 -11.21
N LYS A 74 17.84 -2.52 -12.23
CA LYS A 74 16.83 -1.52 -12.54
C LYS A 74 15.54 -1.80 -11.76
N VAL A 75 15.17 -0.86 -10.89
CA VAL A 75 13.96 -0.91 -10.05
C VAL A 75 12.94 0.09 -10.58
N VAL A 76 11.75 -0.41 -10.92
CA VAL A 76 10.62 0.41 -11.38
C VAL A 76 9.53 0.39 -10.32
N VAL A 77 9.14 1.56 -9.82
CA VAL A 77 8.09 1.73 -8.82
C VAL A 77 6.88 2.37 -9.49
N ILE A 78 5.73 1.70 -9.42
CA ILE A 78 4.47 2.18 -9.97
C ILE A 78 3.66 2.80 -8.83
N GLY A 79 3.48 4.12 -8.88
CA GLY A 79 2.89 4.95 -7.82
C GLY A 79 3.95 5.61 -6.95
N GLY A 80 3.89 6.93 -6.81
CA GLY A 80 4.82 7.78 -6.07
C GLY A 80 4.30 8.22 -4.68
N GLY A 81 3.22 7.62 -4.20
CA GLY A 81 2.68 7.85 -2.85
C GLY A 81 3.60 7.34 -1.73
N MET A 82 3.05 7.15 -0.52
CA MET A 82 3.84 6.76 0.67
C MET A 82 4.64 5.46 0.48
N VAL A 83 4.00 4.43 -0.11
CA VAL A 83 4.65 3.16 -0.46
C VAL A 83 5.79 3.41 -1.44
N GLY A 84 5.50 4.08 -2.56
CA GLY A 84 6.45 4.29 -3.64
C GLY A 84 7.65 5.14 -3.26
N ARG A 85 7.42 6.24 -2.52
CA ARG A 85 8.48 7.10 -1.98
C ARG A 85 9.40 6.33 -1.03
N SER A 86 8.82 5.47 -0.20
CA SER A 86 9.57 4.63 0.75
C SER A 86 10.37 3.54 0.04
N ALA A 87 9.80 2.94 -1.01
CA ALA A 87 10.49 1.99 -1.87
C ALA A 87 11.65 2.66 -2.63
N ALA A 88 11.42 3.81 -3.26
CA ALA A 88 12.44 4.58 -3.94
C ALA A 88 13.59 4.97 -2.99
N GLN A 89 13.29 5.41 -1.77
CA GLN A 89 14.29 5.74 -0.76
C GLN A 89 15.20 4.56 -0.42
N MET A 90 14.64 3.35 -0.28
CA MET A 90 15.41 2.13 -0.01
C MET A 90 16.22 1.69 -1.23
N ALA A 91 15.62 1.70 -2.42
CA ALA A 91 16.29 1.29 -3.65
C ALA A 91 17.49 2.20 -3.98
N VAL A 92 17.33 3.52 -3.86
CA VAL A 92 18.44 4.48 -3.99
C VAL A 92 19.52 4.23 -2.93
N GLY A 93 19.12 3.97 -1.69
CA GLY A 93 20.05 3.66 -0.60
C GLY A 93 20.89 2.40 -0.84
N LEU A 94 20.35 1.43 -1.58
CA LEU A 94 21.07 0.22 -2.00
C LEU A 94 21.86 0.40 -3.30
N GLY A 95 21.77 1.55 -3.97
CA GLY A 95 22.51 1.84 -5.20
C GLY A 95 21.85 1.37 -6.50
N ALA A 96 20.56 1.03 -6.47
CA ALA A 96 19.83 0.61 -7.67
C ALA A 96 19.61 1.78 -8.67
N ASP A 97 19.32 1.44 -9.94
CA ASP A 97 18.79 2.40 -10.92
C ASP A 97 17.28 2.52 -10.76
N VAL A 98 16.79 3.67 -10.28
CA VAL A 98 15.39 3.81 -9.83
C VAL A 98 14.58 4.68 -10.79
N VAL A 99 13.43 4.15 -11.22
CA VAL A 99 12.38 4.86 -11.95
C VAL A 99 11.09 4.83 -11.12
N VAL A 100 10.43 5.97 -10.97
CA VAL A 100 9.09 6.05 -10.35
C VAL A 100 8.10 6.58 -11.39
N LEU A 101 6.99 5.86 -11.56
CA LEU A 101 5.91 6.20 -12.48
C LEU A 101 4.69 6.69 -11.68
N ASP A 102 4.21 7.91 -11.96
CA ASP A 102 2.97 8.44 -11.36
C ASP A 102 2.20 9.33 -12.36
N ARG A 103 0.89 9.49 -12.16
CA ARG A 103 0.05 10.42 -12.96
C ARG A 103 -0.03 11.81 -12.34
N ASN A 104 0.36 11.98 -11.10
CA ASN A 104 0.36 13.26 -10.41
C ASN A 104 1.72 13.95 -10.54
N ILE A 105 1.78 15.03 -11.32
CA ILE A 105 3.00 15.80 -11.53
C ILE A 105 3.53 16.41 -10.22
N ASP A 106 2.68 16.75 -9.26
CA ASP A 106 3.12 17.31 -7.97
C ASP A 106 3.85 16.24 -7.14
N VAL A 107 3.39 14.99 -7.20
CA VAL A 107 4.09 13.84 -6.59
C VAL A 107 5.46 13.64 -7.23
N LEU A 108 5.52 13.67 -8.57
CA LEU A 108 6.78 13.54 -9.30
C LEU A 108 7.74 14.69 -9.00
N ARG A 109 7.24 15.93 -8.90
CA ARG A 109 8.05 17.10 -8.51
C ARG A 109 8.59 16.97 -7.09
N ALA A 110 7.82 16.42 -6.16
CA ALA A 110 8.28 16.19 -4.79
C ALA A 110 9.36 15.09 -4.73
N LEU A 111 9.25 14.04 -5.55
CA LEU A 111 10.27 13.00 -5.67
C LEU A 111 11.57 13.56 -6.26
N ASP A 112 11.47 14.33 -7.35
CA ASP A 112 12.62 15.01 -7.97
C ASP A 112 13.32 15.96 -6.97
N ALA A 113 12.55 16.76 -6.23
CA ALA A 113 13.11 17.65 -5.21
C ALA A 113 13.81 16.89 -4.07
N GLN A 114 13.33 15.71 -3.70
CA GLN A 114 13.94 14.90 -2.63
C GLN A 114 15.19 14.17 -3.09
N PHE A 115 15.15 13.54 -4.26
CA PHE A 115 16.19 12.61 -4.71
C PHE A 115 17.16 13.23 -5.72
N GLY A 116 16.86 14.44 -6.21
CA GLY A 116 17.57 15.07 -7.31
C GLY A 116 17.63 14.12 -8.52
N ASN A 117 18.81 13.95 -9.07
CA ASN A 117 19.05 13.08 -10.22
C ASN A 117 19.15 11.58 -9.90
N LYS A 118 18.87 11.14 -8.67
CA LYS A 118 18.97 9.72 -8.27
C LYS A 118 17.72 8.91 -8.58
N VAL A 119 16.58 9.56 -8.81
CA VAL A 119 15.32 8.92 -9.20
C VAL A 119 14.82 9.54 -10.48
N LYS A 120 14.50 8.71 -11.47
CA LYS A 120 13.82 9.14 -12.68
C LYS A 120 12.31 9.21 -12.39
N ALA A 121 11.80 10.41 -12.12
CA ALA A 121 10.38 10.65 -11.88
C ALA A 121 9.66 10.87 -13.22
N ILE A 122 8.89 9.88 -13.67
CA ILE A 122 8.33 9.81 -15.03
C ILE A 122 6.79 9.80 -14.98
N TYR A 123 6.17 10.58 -15.87
CA TYR A 123 4.71 10.59 -16.01
C TYR A 123 4.21 9.25 -16.56
N SER A 124 3.20 8.68 -15.89
CA SER A 124 2.68 7.34 -16.18
C SER A 124 1.69 7.34 -17.35
N THR A 125 2.22 7.24 -18.57
CA THR A 125 1.47 6.85 -19.79
C THR A 125 1.55 5.33 -20.01
N ALA A 126 0.71 4.79 -20.89
CA ALA A 126 0.78 3.37 -21.27
C ALA A 126 2.17 3.01 -21.84
N ASP A 127 2.67 3.81 -22.79
CA ASP A 127 3.99 3.60 -23.40
C ASP A 127 5.14 3.67 -22.40
N ALA A 128 5.09 4.63 -21.46
CA ALA A 128 6.12 4.77 -20.44
C ALA A 128 6.08 3.58 -19.46
N LEU A 129 4.88 3.15 -19.06
CA LEU A 129 4.69 1.99 -18.21
C LEU A 129 5.25 0.73 -18.87
N GLU A 130 4.83 0.43 -20.10
CA GLU A 130 5.28 -0.74 -20.85
C GLU A 130 6.81 -0.74 -20.99
N LYS A 131 7.39 0.34 -21.51
CA LYS A 131 8.84 0.47 -21.67
C LYS A 131 9.60 0.16 -20.39
N HIS A 132 9.22 0.83 -19.29
CA HIS A 132 9.98 0.71 -18.05
C HIS A 132 9.79 -0.65 -17.38
N VAL A 133 8.58 -1.21 -17.41
CA VAL A 133 8.29 -2.55 -16.85
C VAL A 133 9.06 -3.64 -17.58
N LEU A 134 9.08 -3.63 -18.92
CA LEU A 134 9.81 -4.64 -19.72
C LEU A 134 11.34 -4.56 -19.51
N GLU A 135 11.86 -3.36 -19.27
CA GLU A 135 13.28 -3.14 -18.98
C GLU A 135 13.67 -3.42 -17.52
N ALA A 136 12.70 -3.58 -16.61
CA ALA A 136 12.96 -3.71 -15.18
C ALA A 136 13.56 -5.07 -14.80
N ASP A 137 14.40 -5.07 -13.77
CA ASP A 137 14.79 -6.30 -13.08
C ASP A 137 13.87 -6.53 -11.87
N LEU A 138 13.40 -5.44 -11.23
CA LEU A 138 12.43 -5.47 -10.14
C LEU A 138 11.33 -4.43 -10.36
N VAL A 139 10.07 -4.84 -10.28
CA VAL A 139 8.89 -3.95 -10.32
C VAL A 139 8.20 -3.92 -8.96
N ILE A 140 7.92 -2.73 -8.43
CA ILE A 140 7.15 -2.53 -7.20
C ILE A 140 5.79 -1.93 -7.56
N GLY A 141 4.72 -2.68 -7.28
CA GLY A 141 3.35 -2.22 -7.38
C GLY A 141 2.92 -1.46 -6.13
N GLY A 142 2.94 -0.13 -6.16
CA GLY A 142 2.62 0.75 -5.02
C GLY A 142 1.38 1.63 -5.23
N VAL A 143 0.50 1.27 -6.17
CA VAL A 143 -0.71 2.04 -6.47
C VAL A 143 -1.85 1.64 -5.53
N LEU A 144 -2.28 2.63 -4.74
CA LEU A 144 -3.41 2.52 -3.84
C LEU A 144 -4.47 3.53 -4.26
N ILE A 145 -5.70 3.09 -4.49
CA ILE A 145 -6.85 3.98 -4.61
C ILE A 145 -7.69 3.79 -3.35
N PRO A 146 -7.77 4.80 -2.45
CA PRO A 146 -8.57 4.68 -1.24
C PRO A 146 -10.01 4.27 -1.55
N GLY A 147 -10.49 3.21 -0.89
CA GLY A 147 -11.87 2.73 -1.00
C GLY A 147 -12.22 1.98 -2.30
N ALA A 148 -11.27 1.75 -3.21
CA ALA A 148 -11.52 1.05 -4.48
C ALA A 148 -10.49 -0.06 -4.73
N ALA A 149 -10.84 -1.03 -5.59
CA ALA A 149 -9.89 -2.03 -6.06
C ALA A 149 -8.75 -1.36 -6.84
N ALA A 150 -7.52 -1.86 -6.65
CA ALA A 150 -6.37 -1.36 -7.40
C ALA A 150 -6.56 -1.65 -8.90
N PRO A 151 -6.32 -0.67 -9.79
CA PRO A 151 -6.40 -0.91 -11.23
C PRO A 151 -5.28 -1.87 -11.65
N LYS A 152 -5.60 -2.79 -12.56
CA LYS A 152 -4.62 -3.70 -13.17
C LYS A 152 -3.78 -2.93 -14.19
N LEU A 153 -2.67 -2.35 -13.75
CA LEU A 153 -1.79 -1.52 -14.58
C LEU A 153 -0.80 -2.37 -15.38
N VAL A 154 -0.27 -3.43 -14.75
CA VAL A 154 0.62 -4.38 -15.43
C VAL A 154 -0.21 -5.58 -15.89
N THR A 155 -0.32 -5.77 -17.21
CA THR A 155 -1.11 -6.86 -17.80
C THR A 155 -0.32 -8.16 -17.85
N ALA A 156 -1.00 -9.28 -18.15
CA ALA A 156 -0.34 -10.57 -18.32
C ALA A 156 0.64 -10.55 -19.52
N GLU A 157 0.33 -9.78 -20.56
CA GLU A 157 1.20 -9.58 -21.72
C GLU A 157 2.49 -8.87 -21.33
N HIS A 158 2.42 -7.85 -20.45
CA HIS A 158 3.63 -7.23 -19.90
C HIS A 158 4.47 -8.25 -19.14
N ILE A 159 3.87 -9.05 -18.25
CA ILE A 159 4.58 -10.07 -17.46
C ILE A 159 5.30 -11.07 -18.37
N LYS A 160 4.61 -11.58 -19.39
CA LYS A 160 5.21 -12.50 -20.37
C LYS A 160 6.37 -11.89 -21.17
N ALA A 161 6.37 -10.57 -21.35
CA ALA A 161 7.42 -9.84 -22.06
C ALA A 161 8.57 -9.37 -21.14
N MET A 162 8.44 -9.51 -19.82
CA MET A 162 9.51 -9.15 -18.88
C MET A 162 10.71 -10.09 -19.02
N LYS A 163 11.85 -9.63 -18.50
CA LYS A 163 13.08 -10.44 -18.47
C LYS A 163 12.87 -11.71 -17.64
N PRO A 164 13.26 -12.90 -18.12
CA PRO A 164 13.26 -14.10 -17.30
C PRO A 164 14.09 -13.93 -16.01
N GLY A 165 13.52 -14.38 -14.89
CA GLY A 165 14.07 -14.23 -13.54
C GLY A 165 13.90 -12.84 -12.93
N SER A 166 13.32 -11.88 -13.64
CA SER A 166 12.91 -10.61 -13.00
C SER A 166 11.88 -10.88 -11.89
N ALA A 167 11.73 -9.91 -11.00
CA ALA A 167 10.84 -10.03 -9.86
C ALA A 167 9.82 -8.90 -9.84
N ILE A 168 8.65 -9.17 -9.26
CA ILE A 168 7.64 -8.18 -8.94
C ILE A 168 7.25 -8.28 -7.48
N VAL A 169 6.98 -7.14 -6.86
CA VAL A 169 6.42 -7.06 -5.50
C VAL A 169 5.15 -6.23 -5.56
N ASP A 170 4.00 -6.86 -5.42
CA ASP A 170 2.70 -6.19 -5.45
C ASP A 170 2.27 -5.81 -4.03
N VAL A 171 2.60 -4.59 -3.60
CA VAL A 171 2.24 -4.07 -2.28
C VAL A 171 0.74 -3.75 -2.21
N ALA A 172 0.08 -3.57 -3.36
CA ALA A 172 -1.36 -3.33 -3.43
C ALA A 172 -2.18 -4.63 -3.32
N ILE A 173 -1.55 -5.77 -3.03
CA ILE A 173 -2.23 -7.07 -2.96
C ILE A 173 -3.37 -7.12 -1.94
N ASP A 174 -3.26 -6.35 -0.85
CA ASP A 174 -4.29 -6.21 0.18
C ASP A 174 -5.62 -5.62 -0.37
N GLN A 175 -5.60 -5.07 -1.59
CA GLN A 175 -6.76 -4.54 -2.32
C GLN A 175 -6.94 -5.20 -3.70
N GLY A 176 -6.45 -6.43 -3.85
CA GLY A 176 -6.55 -7.21 -5.07
C GLY A 176 -5.35 -7.09 -6.03
N GLY A 177 -4.38 -6.22 -5.74
CA GLY A 177 -3.12 -6.07 -6.48
C GLY A 177 -3.25 -5.23 -7.75
N CYS A 178 -2.21 -4.47 -8.10
CA CYS A 178 -2.18 -3.65 -9.31
C CYS A 178 -1.61 -4.38 -10.54
N ILE A 179 -1.27 -5.65 -10.39
CA ILE A 179 -0.74 -6.52 -11.46
C ILE A 179 -1.75 -7.63 -11.76
N ALA A 180 -1.97 -7.93 -13.04
CA ALA A 180 -3.03 -8.83 -13.49
C ALA A 180 -2.84 -10.28 -13.00
N THR A 181 -1.59 -10.73 -12.94
CA THR A 181 -1.19 -12.10 -12.53
C THR A 181 -0.99 -12.25 -11.03
N SER A 182 -1.17 -11.18 -10.24
CA SER A 182 -1.01 -11.21 -8.78
C SER A 182 -2.07 -12.09 -8.11
N LYS A 183 -1.60 -12.90 -7.16
CA LYS A 183 -2.40 -13.71 -6.25
C LYS A 183 -1.83 -13.56 -4.84
N ALA A 184 -2.70 -13.36 -3.84
CA ALA A 184 -2.25 -13.24 -2.46
C ALA A 184 -1.49 -14.49 -2.01
N THR A 185 -0.35 -14.26 -1.37
CA THR A 185 0.55 -15.28 -0.80
C THR A 185 0.73 -15.03 0.70
N THR A 186 1.52 -15.87 1.36
CA THR A 186 1.73 -15.79 2.82
C THR A 186 3.22 -15.64 3.14
N HIS A 187 3.56 -15.23 4.36
CA HIS A 187 4.96 -15.19 4.78
C HIS A 187 5.66 -16.56 4.73
N ALA A 188 4.92 -17.66 4.82
CA ALA A 188 5.48 -19.02 4.77
C ALA A 188 5.75 -19.51 3.34
N ASP A 189 4.94 -19.06 2.39
CA ASP A 189 5.07 -19.36 0.96
C ASP A 189 4.91 -18.04 0.19
N PRO A 190 5.97 -17.21 0.14
CA PRO A 190 5.85 -15.79 -0.22
C PRO A 190 5.95 -15.50 -1.71
N THR A 191 6.40 -16.48 -2.51
CA THR A 191 6.62 -16.28 -3.93
C THR A 191 6.06 -17.40 -4.80
N PHE A 192 5.72 -17.06 -6.03
CA PHE A 192 5.38 -18.00 -7.09
C PHE A 192 5.93 -17.46 -8.43
N ILE A 193 5.91 -18.28 -9.48
CA ILE A 193 6.44 -17.89 -10.80
C ILE A 193 5.30 -17.88 -11.82
N VAL A 194 5.24 -16.83 -12.64
CA VAL A 194 4.37 -16.74 -13.82
C VAL A 194 5.21 -16.21 -14.97
N ASP A 195 5.22 -16.93 -16.10
CA ASP A 195 6.00 -16.59 -17.30
C ASP A 195 7.47 -16.21 -16.99
N ASP A 196 8.15 -17.05 -16.18
CA ASP A 196 9.53 -16.86 -15.70
C ASP A 196 9.77 -15.61 -14.82
N VAL A 197 8.71 -14.93 -14.37
CA VAL A 197 8.78 -13.78 -13.46
C VAL A 197 8.40 -14.19 -12.04
N VAL A 198 9.27 -13.87 -11.07
CA VAL A 198 9.03 -14.17 -9.66
C VAL A 198 8.05 -13.15 -9.07
N HIS A 199 6.93 -13.63 -8.56
CA HIS A 199 5.89 -12.81 -7.94
C HIS A 199 6.00 -12.90 -6.43
N TYR A 200 6.18 -11.76 -5.77
CA TYR A 200 6.01 -11.62 -4.33
C TYR A 200 4.72 -10.83 -4.07
N CYS A 201 3.75 -11.47 -3.43
CA CYS A 201 2.41 -10.91 -3.24
C CYS A 201 1.91 -11.17 -1.82
N VAL A 202 2.80 -11.02 -0.82
CA VAL A 202 2.46 -11.33 0.57
C VAL A 202 1.54 -10.24 1.11
N ALA A 203 0.34 -10.64 1.50
CA ALA A 203 -0.58 -9.75 2.21
C ALA A 203 -0.02 -9.40 3.60
N ASN A 204 -0.31 -8.19 4.08
CA ASN A 204 0.18 -7.73 5.39
C ASN A 204 1.72 -7.84 5.54
N MET A 205 2.48 -7.27 4.60
CA MET A 205 3.96 -7.22 4.67
C MET A 205 4.47 -6.67 6.02
N PRO A 206 3.92 -5.59 6.61
CA PRO A 206 4.39 -5.06 7.89
C PRO A 206 4.33 -6.05 9.07
N GLY A 207 3.52 -7.11 8.96
CA GLY A 207 3.42 -8.17 9.96
C GLY A 207 4.72 -8.94 10.19
N ALA A 208 5.64 -8.98 9.22
CA ALA A 208 6.95 -9.65 9.36
C ALA A 208 7.98 -8.85 10.17
N VAL A 209 7.73 -7.56 10.45
CA VAL A 209 8.63 -6.70 11.23
C VAL A 209 7.92 -6.09 12.45
N PRO A 210 7.31 -6.90 13.32
CA PRO A 210 6.38 -6.44 14.35
C PRO A 210 7.00 -5.47 15.35
N ARG A 211 8.31 -5.57 15.61
CA ARG A 211 9.01 -4.58 16.44
C ARG A 211 8.90 -3.19 15.84
N THR A 212 9.15 -3.04 14.54
CA THR A 212 9.09 -1.75 13.86
C THR A 212 7.65 -1.30 13.62
N SER A 213 6.81 -2.17 13.05
CA SER A 213 5.43 -1.81 12.68
C SER A 213 4.55 -1.51 13.89
N THR A 214 4.73 -2.21 15.02
CA THR A 214 3.99 -1.90 16.26
C THR A 214 4.29 -0.49 16.76
N PHE A 215 5.57 -0.11 16.87
CA PHE A 215 5.91 1.25 17.32
C PHE A 215 5.46 2.31 16.32
N ALA A 216 5.61 2.06 15.01
CA ALA A 216 5.17 2.98 13.98
C ALA A 216 3.65 3.24 14.02
N LEU A 217 2.85 2.17 14.15
CA LEU A 217 1.40 2.27 14.27
C LEU A 217 0.99 2.95 15.58
N ASN A 218 1.56 2.52 16.72
CA ASN A 218 1.21 3.08 18.03
C ASN A 218 1.53 4.56 18.13
N ASN A 219 2.66 5.02 17.58
CA ASN A 219 2.99 6.44 17.60
C ASN A 219 1.96 7.30 16.85
N ALA A 220 1.36 6.76 15.79
CA ALA A 220 0.31 7.44 15.04
C ALA A 220 -1.07 7.36 15.74
N THR A 221 -1.40 6.23 16.36
CA THR A 221 -2.72 6.01 17.00
C THR A 221 -2.81 6.55 18.42
N LEU A 222 -1.70 6.69 19.14
CA LEU A 222 -1.66 7.07 20.56
C LEU A 222 -2.43 8.36 20.87
N PRO A 223 -2.32 9.46 20.08
CA PRO A 223 -3.09 10.67 20.34
C PRO A 223 -4.61 10.43 20.31
N PHE A 224 -5.09 9.61 19.36
CA PHE A 224 -6.51 9.26 19.23
C PHE A 224 -6.98 8.37 20.37
N ILE A 225 -6.17 7.41 20.78
CA ILE A 225 -6.46 6.50 21.90
C ILE A 225 -6.55 7.26 23.22
N ILE A 226 -5.62 8.19 23.48
CA ILE A 226 -5.66 9.05 24.67
C ILE A 226 -6.91 9.92 24.66
N ASN A 227 -7.28 10.49 23.50
CA ASN A 227 -8.48 11.31 23.37
C ASN A 227 -9.76 10.50 23.65
N LEU A 228 -9.84 9.27 23.11
CA LEU A 228 -10.92 8.32 23.39
C LEU A 228 -11.00 7.97 24.88
N ALA A 229 -9.87 7.65 25.51
CA ALA A 229 -9.82 7.26 26.92
C ALA A 229 -10.25 8.40 27.85
N ASN A 230 -9.86 9.64 27.55
CA ASN A 230 -10.15 10.80 28.40
C ASN A 230 -11.57 11.34 28.20
N LYS A 231 -12.11 11.32 26.97
CA LYS A 231 -13.39 11.98 26.64
C LYS A 231 -14.54 11.02 26.40
N GLY A 232 -14.27 9.73 26.21
CA GLY A 232 -15.22 8.77 25.65
C GLY A 232 -15.45 8.98 24.15
N TYR A 233 -16.05 7.99 23.48
CA TYR A 233 -16.20 7.99 22.03
C TYR A 233 -17.03 9.17 21.50
N LYS A 234 -18.17 9.51 22.13
CA LYS A 234 -19.07 10.56 21.62
C LYS A 234 -18.36 11.90 21.48
N LYS A 235 -17.77 12.37 22.58
CA LYS A 235 -17.09 13.66 22.60
C LYS A 235 -15.82 13.64 21.75
N ALA A 236 -15.04 12.55 21.79
CA ALA A 236 -13.83 12.44 20.97
C ALA A 236 -14.14 12.50 19.46
N LEU A 237 -15.22 11.86 19.00
CA LEU A 237 -15.65 11.88 17.60
C LEU A 237 -16.28 13.22 17.20
N LEU A 238 -17.11 13.82 18.05
CA LEU A 238 -17.77 15.10 17.73
C LEU A 238 -16.80 16.31 17.73
N ASP A 239 -15.74 16.25 18.54
CA ASP A 239 -14.69 17.28 18.62
C ASP A 239 -13.74 17.27 17.40
N ASP A 240 -13.63 16.14 16.68
CA ASP A 240 -12.69 15.97 15.56
C ASP A 240 -13.38 15.37 14.34
N ALA A 241 -13.67 16.22 13.35
CA ALA A 241 -14.32 15.82 12.10
C ALA A 241 -13.49 14.81 11.27
N ASN A 242 -12.17 14.80 11.40
CA ASN A 242 -11.32 13.82 10.70
C ASN A 242 -11.36 12.47 11.40
N PHE A 243 -11.42 12.46 12.73
CA PHE A 243 -11.60 11.23 13.49
C PHE A 243 -13.01 10.65 13.33
N LEU A 244 -14.03 11.51 13.22
CA LEU A 244 -15.42 11.12 12.96
C LEU A 244 -15.58 10.31 11.67
N LYS A 245 -14.83 10.66 10.61
CA LYS A 245 -14.82 9.88 9.35
C LYS A 245 -14.30 8.45 9.52
N GLY A 246 -13.56 8.21 10.60
CA GLY A 246 -13.14 6.88 11.03
C GLY A 246 -14.28 5.99 11.50
N LEU A 247 -15.43 6.54 11.89
CA LEU A 247 -16.56 5.77 12.40
C LEU A 247 -17.18 4.94 11.27
N ASN A 248 -17.20 3.62 11.45
CA ASN A 248 -17.72 2.68 10.46
C ASN A 248 -19.01 2.03 10.91
N VAL A 249 -19.09 1.61 12.18
CA VAL A 249 -20.29 0.99 12.76
C VAL A 249 -20.55 1.59 14.15
N ILE A 250 -21.82 1.83 14.47
CA ILE A 250 -22.26 2.22 15.82
C ILE A 250 -23.64 1.65 16.10
N LYS A 251 -23.76 0.83 17.17
CA LYS A 251 -25.06 0.32 17.65
C LYS A 251 -25.92 -0.33 16.55
N GLY A 252 -25.28 -1.08 15.66
CA GLY A 252 -25.94 -1.76 14.54
C GLY A 252 -26.23 -0.88 13.32
N GLN A 253 -25.75 0.36 13.28
CA GLN A 253 -25.84 1.26 12.13
C GLN A 253 -24.50 1.35 11.41
N VAL A 254 -24.52 1.25 10.08
CA VAL A 254 -23.35 1.48 9.24
C VAL A 254 -23.25 2.97 8.91
N THR A 255 -22.07 3.54 9.13
CA THR A 255 -21.81 5.00 9.02
C THR A 255 -20.72 5.37 8.02
N TYR A 256 -20.08 4.36 7.42
CA TYR A 256 -19.15 4.55 6.32
C TYR A 256 -19.86 4.26 5.00
N LYS A 257 -19.91 5.25 4.11
CA LYS A 257 -20.80 5.26 2.94
C LYS A 257 -20.44 4.16 1.95
N GLU A 258 -19.16 4.00 1.67
CA GLU A 258 -18.65 3.04 0.69
C GLU A 258 -18.90 1.60 1.12
N VAL A 259 -18.83 1.29 2.42
CA VAL A 259 -19.19 -0.03 2.98
C VAL A 259 -20.70 -0.26 2.85
N ALA A 260 -21.52 0.75 3.16
CA ALA A 260 -22.97 0.66 3.04
C ALA A 260 -23.40 0.42 1.58
N GLU A 261 -22.81 1.14 0.62
CA GLU A 261 -23.06 0.97 -0.80
C GLU A 261 -22.57 -0.39 -1.32
N ALA A 262 -21.36 -0.82 -0.93
CA ALA A 262 -20.79 -2.10 -1.38
C ALA A 262 -21.65 -3.30 -0.97
N PHE A 263 -22.31 -3.24 0.19
CA PHE A 263 -23.13 -4.33 0.73
C PHE A 263 -24.63 -4.07 0.73
N ASN A 264 -25.07 -2.99 0.07
CA ASN A 264 -26.47 -2.59 -0.01
C ASN A 264 -27.14 -2.50 1.40
N MET A 265 -26.42 -1.93 2.36
CA MET A 265 -26.87 -1.72 3.74
C MET A 265 -27.36 -0.27 3.95
N PRO A 266 -28.24 -0.01 4.93
CA PRO A 266 -28.64 1.36 5.27
C PRO A 266 -27.46 2.19 5.77
N TYR A 267 -27.25 3.35 5.14
CA TYR A 267 -26.27 4.34 5.58
C TYR A 267 -26.89 5.34 6.55
N VAL A 268 -26.17 5.65 7.63
CA VAL A 268 -26.50 6.75 8.54
C VAL A 268 -25.31 7.71 8.60
N ASP A 269 -25.58 9.01 8.54
CA ASP A 269 -24.54 10.01 8.72
C ASP A 269 -23.84 9.81 10.09
N PRO A 270 -22.49 9.77 10.14
CA PRO A 270 -21.76 9.43 11.37
C PRO A 270 -22.01 10.43 12.51
N ARG A 271 -22.20 11.72 12.21
CA ARG A 271 -22.51 12.73 13.24
C ARG A 271 -23.88 12.45 13.86
N THR A 272 -24.88 12.24 13.01
CA THR A 272 -26.25 11.93 13.41
C THR A 272 -26.32 10.64 14.23
N ALA A 273 -25.56 9.61 13.84
CA ALA A 273 -25.51 8.34 14.56
C ALA A 273 -24.90 8.48 15.97
N VAL A 274 -23.87 9.31 16.14
CA VAL A 274 -23.24 9.57 17.45
C VAL A 274 -24.13 10.41 18.36
N GLU A 275 -24.85 11.40 17.82
CA GLU A 275 -25.75 12.28 18.58
C GLU A 275 -26.99 11.52 19.08
N ASN A 276 -27.48 10.52 18.33
CA ASN A 276 -28.64 9.70 18.69
C ASN A 276 -28.31 8.44 19.51
N ALA A 277 -27.03 8.05 19.57
CA ALA A 277 -26.55 7.00 20.46
C ALA A 277 -26.55 7.47 21.92
#